data_AF-A0A6A4U8S5-F1
#
_entry.id   AF-A0A6A4U8S5-F1
#
_cell.length_a   1.000
_cell.length_b   1.000
_cell.length_c   1.000
_cell.angle_alpha   90.00
_cell.angle_beta   90.00
_cell.angle_gamma   90.00
#
_symmetry.space_group_name_H-M   'P 1'
#
loop_
_entity.id
_entity.type
_entity.pdbx_description
1 polymer ?
#
loop_
_entity_poly.entity_id
_entity_poly.type
_entity_poly.pdbx_seq_one_letter_code
_entity_poly.pdbx_strand_id
1 'polypeptide(L)'
;REVTLRQANGAPLRTDEGHYLLDLSLKRIGNPRQLALVLNQIPGVVENGLFIDICDVVVIGHGDGRVTVRDINSGKVETGSVDLTESRNIFADLD
;
A
#
# COMPACT_ATOMS: atom_id res chain seq x y z
N ARG A 1 -9.23 -6.65 -18.04
CA ARG A 1 -8.51 -6.84 -16.75
C ARG A 1 -7.25 -7.56 -17.12
N GLU A 2 -6.11 -7.06 -16.69
CA GLU A 2 -4.80 -7.56 -17.11
C GLU A 2 -4.07 -8.11 -15.89
N VAL A 3 -3.31 -9.19 -16.12
CA VAL A 3 -2.44 -9.82 -15.12
C VAL A 3 -1.04 -9.83 -15.71
N THR A 4 -0.09 -9.23 -15.02
CA THR A 4 1.32 -9.17 -15.45
C THR A 4 2.23 -9.78 -14.40
N LEU A 5 3.28 -10.46 -14.83
CA LEU A 5 4.36 -10.87 -13.94
C LEU A 5 5.23 -9.64 -13.65
N ARG A 6 5.43 -9.30 -12.38
CA ARG A 6 6.26 -8.14 -12.04
C ARG A 6 7.70 -8.39 -12.47
N GLN A 7 8.28 -7.39 -13.13
CA GLN A 7 9.67 -7.41 -13.57
C GLN A 7 10.46 -6.28 -12.90
N ALA A 8 11.75 -6.52 -12.68
CA ALA A 8 12.74 -5.52 -12.34
C ALA A 8 13.99 -5.82 -13.19
N ASN A 9 14.57 -4.79 -13.82
CA ASN A 9 15.78 -4.90 -14.64
C ASN A 9 15.70 -6.00 -15.72
N GLY A 10 14.52 -6.18 -16.34
CA GLY A 10 14.29 -7.16 -17.41
C GLY A 10 14.13 -8.62 -16.96
N ALA A 11 14.11 -8.88 -15.66
CA ALA A 11 13.88 -10.22 -15.10
C ALA A 11 12.66 -10.23 -14.15
N PRO A 12 12.02 -11.39 -13.91
CA PRO A 12 10.97 -11.52 -12.91
C PRO A 12 11.48 -11.09 -11.52
N LEU A 13 10.78 -10.15 -10.89
CA LEU A 13 11.08 -9.75 -9.53
C LEU A 13 10.73 -10.90 -8.58
N ARG A 14 11.65 -11.17 -7.65
CA ARG A 14 11.44 -12.10 -6.54
C ARG A 14 11.32 -11.33 -5.24
N THR A 15 10.41 -11.76 -4.38
CA THR A 15 10.34 -11.29 -2.99
C THR A 15 11.54 -11.80 -2.20
N ASP A 16 11.74 -11.28 -0.99
CA ASP A 16 12.78 -11.76 -0.07
C ASP A 16 12.64 -13.28 0.21
N GLU A 17 11.40 -13.77 0.34
CA GLU A 17 11.08 -15.21 0.48
C GLU A 17 11.10 -15.99 -0.85
N GLY A 18 11.58 -15.38 -1.93
CA GLY A 18 11.82 -16.05 -3.21
C GLY A 18 10.59 -16.30 -4.09
N HIS A 19 9.44 -15.68 -3.80
CA HIS A 19 8.20 -15.83 -4.56
C HIS A 19 8.12 -14.86 -5.75
N TYR A 20 7.31 -15.20 -6.75
CA TYR A 20 6.96 -14.29 -7.83
C TYR A 20 5.79 -13.39 -7.45
N LEU A 21 5.73 -12.20 -8.04
CA LEU A 21 4.65 -11.25 -7.87
C LEU A 21 3.81 -11.15 -9.15
N LEU A 22 2.51 -11.35 -9.03
CA LEU A 22 1.54 -11.10 -10.10
C LEU A 22 0.76 -9.81 -9.82
N ASP A 23 0.77 -8.90 -10.78
CA ASP A 23 0.08 -7.62 -10.72
C ASP A 23 -1.26 -7.68 -11.42
N LEU A 24 -2.31 -7.49 -10.64
CA LEU A 24 -3.69 -7.56 -11.12
C LEU A 24 -4.23 -6.13 -11.34
N SER A 25 -4.30 -5.71 -12.60
CA SER A 25 -4.93 -4.44 -12.99
C SER A 25 -6.46 -4.57 -13.01
N LEU A 26 -7.05 -4.54 -11.81
CA LEU A 26 -8.48 -4.79 -11.58
C LEU A 26 -9.39 -3.58 -11.83
N LYS A 27 -8.81 -2.36 -11.91
CA LYS A 27 -9.48 -1.06 -11.98
C LYS A 27 -10.30 -0.70 -10.72
N ARG A 28 -11.20 -1.57 -10.29
CA ARG A 28 -12.00 -1.42 -9.08
C ARG A 28 -12.19 -2.77 -8.41
N ILE A 29 -12.05 -2.80 -7.09
CA ILE A 29 -12.34 -3.96 -6.25
C ILE A 29 -13.69 -3.70 -5.58
N GLY A 30 -14.70 -4.51 -5.91
CA GLY A 30 -16.05 -4.35 -5.36
C GLY A 30 -16.18 -4.88 -3.94
N ASN A 31 -15.67 -6.09 -3.68
CA ASN A 31 -15.65 -6.72 -2.36
C ASN A 31 -14.22 -7.20 -2.04
N PRO A 32 -13.40 -6.34 -1.39
CA PRO A 32 -12.01 -6.67 -1.07
C PRO A 32 -11.87 -7.88 -0.16
N ARG A 33 -12.75 -8.04 0.83
CA ARG A 33 -12.74 -9.17 1.77
C ARG A 33 -12.96 -10.49 1.05
N GLN A 34 -13.99 -10.56 0.20
CA GLN A 34 -14.27 -11.78 -0.57
C GLN A 34 -13.15 -12.08 -1.57
N LEU A 35 -12.60 -11.05 -2.21
CA LEU A 35 -11.48 -11.23 -3.15
C LEU A 35 -10.26 -11.83 -2.44
N ALA A 36 -9.86 -11.27 -1.29
CA ALA A 36 -8.74 -11.79 -0.51
C ALA A 36 -8.96 -13.26 -0.11
N LEU A 37 -10.15 -13.59 0.40
CA LEU A 37 -10.51 -14.96 0.75
C LEU A 37 -10.40 -15.92 -0.44
N VAL A 38 -10.89 -15.52 -1.61
CA VAL A 38 -10.84 -16.37 -2.81
C VAL A 38 -9.40 -16.53 -3.31
N LEU A 39 -8.60 -15.47 -3.33
CA LEU A 39 -7.20 -15.53 -3.76
C LEU A 39 -6.38 -16.48 -2.88
N ASN A 40 -6.57 -16.43 -1.57
CA ASN A 40 -5.83 -17.25 -0.62
C ASN A 40 -6.18 -18.75 -0.69
N GLN A 41 -7.26 -19.12 -1.39
CA GLN A 41 -7.65 -20.51 -1.62
C GLN A 41 -7.08 -21.10 -2.92
N ILE A 42 -6.37 -20.31 -3.73
CA ILE A 42 -5.76 -20.78 -4.98
C ILE A 42 -4.39 -21.41 -4.67
N PRO A 43 -4.18 -22.70 -4.97
CA PRO A 43 -2.87 -23.32 -4.80
C PRO A 43 -1.77 -22.58 -5.58
N GLY A 44 -0.69 -22.25 -4.90
CA GLY A 44 0.43 -21.47 -5.45
C GLY A 44 0.32 -19.95 -5.24
N VAL A 45 -0.83 -19.45 -4.78
CA VAL A 45 -0.90 -18.09 -4.20
C VAL A 45 -0.43 -18.17 -2.75
N VAL A 46 0.63 -17.42 -2.45
CA VAL A 46 1.20 -17.35 -1.09
C VAL A 46 0.45 -16.33 -0.26
N GLU A 47 0.30 -15.11 -0.80
CA GLU A 47 -0.49 -14.01 -0.23
C GLU A 47 -0.86 -13.02 -1.36
N ASN A 48 -1.61 -11.99 -1.02
CA ASN A 48 -2.05 -10.88 -1.83
C ASN A 48 -1.86 -9.55 -1.07
N GLY A 49 -1.97 -8.42 -1.78
CA GLY A 49 -1.72 -7.09 -1.22
C GLY A 49 -2.91 -6.44 -0.51
N LEU A 50 -3.96 -7.19 -0.12
CA LEU A 50 -5.15 -6.64 0.51
C LEU A 50 -5.07 -6.69 2.04
N PHE A 51 -4.71 -5.55 2.62
CA PHE A 51 -4.63 -5.35 4.07
C PHE A 51 -6.00 -5.02 4.68
N ILE A 52 -6.85 -6.04 4.83
CA ILE A 52 -8.23 -5.90 5.31
C ILE A 52 -8.27 -5.94 6.85
N ASP A 53 -8.96 -4.97 7.46
CA ASP A 53 -9.19 -4.85 8.92
C ASP A 53 -7.92 -4.82 9.80
N ILE A 54 -6.78 -4.37 9.26
CA ILE A 54 -5.54 -4.28 10.03
C ILE A 54 -5.06 -2.85 10.33
N CYS A 55 -5.60 -1.84 9.62
CA CYS A 55 -5.15 -0.46 9.74
C CYS A 55 -6.05 0.30 10.70
N ASP A 56 -5.50 0.69 11.85
CA ASP A 56 -6.20 1.48 12.86
C ASP A 56 -6.10 2.99 12.60
N VAL A 57 -4.92 3.45 12.17
CA VAL A 57 -4.62 4.88 11.99
C VAL A 57 -3.97 5.11 10.63
N VAL A 58 -4.46 6.11 9.89
CA VAL A 58 -3.84 6.59 8.64
C VAL A 58 -3.37 8.03 8.81
N VAL A 59 -2.10 8.26 8.48
CA VAL A 59 -1.47 9.59 8.45
C VAL A 59 -1.27 10.00 6.99
N ILE A 60 -1.86 11.12 6.59
CA ILE A 60 -1.88 11.63 5.20
C ILE A 60 -1.11 12.95 5.16
N GLY A 61 0.04 12.95 4.50
CA GLY A 61 0.76 14.16 4.15
C GLY A 61 0.22 14.77 2.86
N HIS A 62 -0.04 16.08 2.88
CA HIS A 62 -0.48 16.85 1.72
C HIS A 62 0.70 17.68 1.19
N GLY A 63 0.71 17.96 -0.12
CA GLY A 63 1.77 18.76 -0.75
C GLY A 63 1.84 20.22 -0.29
N ASP A 64 0.83 20.71 0.43
CA ASP A 64 0.75 22.04 1.03
C ASP A 64 1.26 22.08 2.48
N GLY A 65 1.85 21.00 2.98
CA GLY A 65 2.37 20.90 4.35
C GLY A 65 1.31 20.54 5.40
N ARG A 66 0.03 20.38 5.01
CA ARG A 66 -0.99 19.86 5.91
C ARG A 66 -0.77 18.37 6.18
N VAL A 67 -1.08 17.94 7.39
CA VAL A 67 -1.12 16.54 7.81
C VAL A 67 -2.54 16.21 8.29
N THR A 68 -3.10 15.09 7.84
CA THR A 68 -4.37 14.57 8.36
C THR A 68 -4.13 13.21 9.01
N VAL A 69 -4.48 13.08 10.28
CA VAL A 69 -4.46 11.80 11.01
C VAL A 69 -5.91 11.35 11.18
N ARG A 70 -6.23 10.14 10.73
CA ARG A 70 -7.53 9.52 10.96
C ARG A 70 -7.35 8.25 11.75
N ASP A 71 -8.05 8.15 12.87
CA ASP A 71 -8.09 6.97 13.74
C ASP A 71 -9.50 6.37 13.69
N ILE A 72 -9.60 5.12 13.25
CA ILE A 72 -10.89 4.43 13.10
C ILE A 72 -11.48 4.03 14.46
N ASN A 73 -10.64 3.77 15.46
CA ASN A 73 -11.07 3.29 16.77
C ASN A 73 -11.68 4.42 17.59
N SER A 74 -11.10 5.62 17.53
CA SER A 74 -11.65 6.82 18.18
C SER A 74 -12.63 7.60 17.30
N GLY A 75 -12.69 7.30 15.99
CA GLY A 75 -13.44 8.07 15.00
C GLY A 75 -12.90 9.50 14.80
N LYS A 76 -11.72 9.79 15.36
CA LYS A 76 -11.14 11.14 15.38
C LYS A 76 -10.41 11.41 14.07
N VAL A 77 -10.60 12.62 13.56
CA VAL A 77 -9.82 13.17 12.47
C VAL A 77 -9.11 14.42 12.98
N GLU A 78 -7.79 14.36 13.04
CA GLU A 78 -6.93 15.48 13.41
C GLU A 78 -6.28 16.07 12.18
N THR A 79 -6.16 17.40 12.15
CA THR A 79 -5.43 18.10 11.10
C THR A 79 -4.35 18.96 11.75
N GLY A 80 -3.12 18.81 11.27
CA GLY A 80 -1.98 19.64 11.63
C GLY A 80 -1.33 20.23 10.39
N SER A 81 -0.29 21.02 10.59
CA SER A 81 0.55 21.57 9.52
C SER A 81 2.00 21.52 9.93
N VAL A 82 2.87 21.19 8.99
CA VAL A 82 4.32 21.23 9.14
C VAL A 82 4.86 22.29 8.19
N ASP A 83 5.79 23.11 8.66
CA ASP A 83 6.52 24.03 7.79
C ASP A 83 7.51 23.24 6.93
N LEU A 84 7.19 23.12 5.64
CA LEU A 84 8.01 22.43 4.66
C LEU A 84 9.28 23.21 4.29
N THR A 85 9.37 24.51 4.62
CA THR A 85 10.53 25.35 4.27
C THR A 85 11.71 25.16 5.23
N GLU A 86 11.45 24.82 6.49
CA GLU A 86 12.49 24.52 7.48
C GLU A 86 12.87 23.02 7.52
N SER A 87 12.01 22.17 6.96
CA SER A 87 12.18 20.73 6.97
C SER A 87 13.09 20.29 5.80
N ARG A 88 14.41 20.12 6.05
CA ARG A 88 15.26 19.38 5.10
C ARG A 88 14.59 18.04 4.79
N ASN A 89 14.50 17.68 3.52
CA ASN A 89 14.07 16.34 3.13
C ASN A 89 15.07 15.33 3.68
N ILE A 90 14.70 14.65 4.78
CA ILE A 90 15.55 13.66 5.47
C ILE A 90 15.83 12.40 4.63
N PHE A 91 15.15 12.25 3.48
CA PHE A 91 15.36 11.17 2.52
C PHE A 91 16.16 11.61 1.29
N ALA A 92 16.67 12.85 1.25
CA ALA A 92 17.47 13.32 0.12
C ALA A 92 18.79 12.54 -0.06
N ASP A 93 19.22 11.84 0.98
CA ASP A 93 20.52 11.18 1.05
C ASP A 93 20.44 9.64 0.85
N LEU A 94 19.26 9.13 0.52
CA LEU A 94 19.03 7.71 0.26
C LEU A 94 19.01 7.47 -1.25
N ASP A 95 20.17 7.09 -1.79
CA ASP A 95 20.33 6.52 -3.13
C ASP A 95 19.76 5.10 -3.22
#